data_AF-A0AAD3CT21-F1
#
_entry.id   AF-A0AAD3CT21-F1
#
_cell.length_a   1.000
_cell.length_b   1.000
_cell.length_c   1.000
_cell.angle_alpha   90.00
_cell.angle_beta   90.00
_cell.angle_gamma   90.00
#
_symmetry.space_group_name_H-M   'P 1'
#
loop_
_entity.id
_entity.type
_entity.pdbx_description
1 polymer ?
#
loop_
_entity_poly.entity_id
_entity_poly.type
_entity_poly.pdbx_seq_one_letter_code
_entity_poly.pdbx_strand_id
1 'polypeptide(L)'
;MDSFFFLPVGVIAKGLILSGPIVSTALFITTVSSEDPSIPLVAILAVCAVSLTTAYVLQFLTRRLAKKAANPSQSELTYGKLFNIVENLLRPSVLNISLLHSSGVVLFAILAIRLDATDQFGGAPQRLDFGLKGYGDGMNIGLTNSSSTYGHVVQGIISALLASPAASGSIARIFSSEERSAKSFVLRKPSMPAMSTCQLASAVLTIYPTYSLIKRLNKDADQFSRTSHMNNAAEWVLGYILGVSMAWLVTVLVQKDILKLSGVGDSDGSKLSQVVSCLKSTETDESDATIKYGYGKVTDYVVSSKAYRVVTYISAFFLVLLSLATLATGILTGLTWNADEEELKDKIDQEMTAKFFCIWFIITLVFSWFALKKWPLNKL
;
A
#
# COMPACT_ATOMS: atom_id res chain seq x y z
N MET A 1 38.75 -12.60 17.40
CA MET A 1 38.92 -12.40 15.94
C MET A 1 37.57 -11.98 15.32
N ASP A 2 36.77 -11.17 16.02
CA ASP A 2 35.34 -10.97 15.68
C ASP A 2 34.98 -9.53 15.29
N SER A 3 35.97 -8.65 15.19
CA SER A 3 35.80 -7.22 14.93
C SER A 3 36.05 -6.79 13.48
N PHE A 4 36.52 -7.69 12.60
CA PHE A 4 36.93 -7.32 11.24
C PHE A 4 35.84 -7.50 10.14
N PHE A 5 34.71 -8.16 10.44
CA PHE A 5 33.62 -8.38 9.48
C PHE A 5 32.45 -7.39 9.55
N PHE A 6 32.43 -6.46 10.53
CA PHE A 6 31.26 -5.59 10.77
C PHE A 6 31.31 -4.22 10.08
N LEU A 7 32.48 -3.76 9.61
CA LEU A 7 32.61 -2.44 9.00
C LEU A 7 32.03 -2.31 7.57
N PRO A 8 32.15 -3.30 6.64
CA PRO A 8 31.65 -3.09 5.27
C PRO A 8 30.12 -3.19 5.20
N VAL A 9 29.48 -4.01 6.04
CA VAL A 9 28.01 -4.18 6.03
C VAL A 9 27.30 -2.90 6.48
N GLY A 10 27.86 -2.17 7.45
CA GLY A 10 27.26 -0.92 7.94
C GLY A 10 27.33 0.23 6.93
N VAL A 11 28.40 0.30 6.14
CA VAL A 11 28.59 1.32 5.09
C VAL A 11 27.77 0.97 3.85
N ILE A 12 27.76 -0.30 3.43
CA ILE A 12 26.93 -0.79 2.32
C ILE A 12 25.44 -0.65 2.65
N ALA A 13 25.01 -0.98 3.86
CA ALA A 13 23.62 -0.78 4.30
C ALA A 13 23.25 0.71 4.35
N LYS A 14 24.11 1.60 4.88
CA LYS A 14 23.84 3.05 4.87
C LYS A 14 23.76 3.61 3.44
N GLY A 15 24.62 3.13 2.53
CA GLY A 15 24.55 3.41 1.10
C GLY A 15 23.21 2.99 0.51
N LEU A 16 22.84 1.71 0.62
CA LEU A 16 21.58 1.15 0.12
C LEU A 16 20.32 1.77 0.75
N ILE A 17 20.37 2.21 2.01
CA ILE A 17 19.21 2.80 2.71
C ILE A 17 18.93 4.22 2.24
N LEU A 18 19.98 5.02 1.96
CA LEU A 18 19.83 6.41 1.52
C LEU A 18 19.73 6.52 -0.01
N SER A 19 20.43 5.66 -0.74
CA SER A 19 20.40 5.65 -2.20
C SER A 19 19.31 4.73 -2.75
N GLY A 20 18.89 3.67 -2.07
CA GLY A 20 17.96 2.67 -2.60
C GLY A 20 16.67 3.24 -3.19
N PRO A 21 15.86 4.01 -2.45
CA PRO A 21 14.64 4.61 -3.01
C PRO A 21 14.91 5.73 -4.03
N ILE A 22 16.01 6.50 -3.89
CA ILE A 22 16.38 7.57 -4.83
C ILE A 22 16.88 6.97 -6.16
N VAL A 23 17.77 6.00 -6.09
CA VAL A 23 18.29 5.21 -7.21
C VAL A 23 17.17 4.42 -7.83
N SER A 24 16.25 3.84 -7.07
CA SER A 24 15.08 3.15 -7.63
C SER A 24 14.13 4.09 -8.36
N THR A 25 13.88 5.28 -7.81
CA THR A 25 13.04 6.30 -8.47
C THR A 25 13.75 6.88 -9.69
N ALA A 26 15.06 7.11 -9.63
CA ALA A 26 15.87 7.58 -10.74
C ALA A 26 16.01 6.51 -11.84
N LEU A 27 16.19 5.23 -11.47
CA LEU A 27 16.17 4.09 -12.39
C LEU A 27 14.81 4.04 -13.07
N PHE A 28 13.72 4.10 -12.30
CA PHE A 28 12.36 4.12 -12.83
C PHE A 28 12.16 5.26 -13.83
N ILE A 29 12.52 6.51 -13.48
CA ILE A 29 12.39 7.66 -14.39
C ILE A 29 13.22 7.49 -15.67
N THR A 30 14.46 6.97 -15.57
CA THR A 30 15.34 6.77 -16.72
C THR A 30 14.92 5.60 -17.61
N THR A 31 14.42 4.50 -17.03
CA THR A 31 13.90 3.34 -17.78
C THR A 31 12.54 3.62 -18.40
N VAL A 32 11.68 4.37 -17.72
CA VAL A 32 10.40 4.85 -18.24
C VAL A 32 10.58 5.77 -19.45
N SER A 33 11.72 6.48 -19.55
CA SER A 33 12.01 7.34 -20.69
C SER A 33 12.53 6.59 -21.93
N SER A 34 12.71 5.27 -21.86
CA SER A 34 13.20 4.49 -22.99
C SER A 34 12.09 4.20 -24.02
N GLU A 35 12.45 4.10 -25.30
CA GLU A 35 11.51 3.78 -26.39
C GLU A 35 11.09 2.30 -26.41
N ASP A 36 11.78 1.43 -25.66
CA ASP A 36 11.46 -0.01 -25.61
C ASP A 36 10.37 -0.29 -24.55
N PRO A 37 9.18 -0.77 -24.96
CA PRO A 37 8.06 -1.02 -24.05
C PRO A 37 8.29 -2.16 -23.06
N SER A 38 9.34 -2.98 -23.22
CA SER A 38 9.69 -4.03 -22.25
C SER A 38 10.45 -3.50 -21.03
N ILE A 39 11.12 -2.37 -21.17
CA ILE A 39 11.97 -1.77 -20.14
C ILE A 39 11.15 -1.24 -18.93
N PRO A 40 9.98 -0.59 -19.10
CA PRO A 40 9.16 -0.11 -17.98
C PRO A 40 8.70 -1.21 -17.02
N LEU A 41 8.29 -2.38 -17.52
CA LEU A 41 7.85 -3.49 -16.67
C LEU A 41 9.03 -4.05 -15.85
N VAL A 42 10.16 -4.31 -16.51
CA VAL A 42 11.38 -4.81 -15.85
C VAL A 42 11.85 -3.82 -14.79
N ALA A 43 11.78 -2.52 -15.07
CA ALA A 43 12.11 -1.49 -14.11
C ALA A 43 11.18 -1.47 -12.89
N ILE A 44 9.86 -1.55 -13.10
CA ILE A 44 8.88 -1.63 -12.00
C ILE A 44 9.18 -2.84 -11.12
N LEU A 45 9.36 -4.02 -11.74
CA LEU A 45 9.66 -5.25 -11.02
C LEU A 45 10.99 -5.17 -10.27
N ALA A 46 12.02 -4.57 -10.87
CA ALA A 46 13.31 -4.35 -10.23
C ALA A 46 13.19 -3.41 -9.02
N VAL A 47 12.47 -2.30 -9.15
CA VAL A 47 12.23 -1.38 -8.03
C VAL A 47 11.43 -2.04 -6.92
N CYS A 48 10.39 -2.80 -7.25
CA CYS A 48 9.64 -3.60 -6.28
C CYS A 48 10.57 -4.58 -5.57
N ALA A 49 11.36 -5.37 -6.31
CA ALA A 49 12.29 -6.33 -5.74
C ALA A 49 13.33 -5.67 -4.81
N VAL A 50 13.92 -4.55 -5.22
CA VAL A 50 14.88 -3.79 -4.40
C VAL A 50 14.21 -3.22 -3.15
N SER A 51 13.01 -2.65 -3.29
CA SER A 51 12.26 -2.07 -2.17
C SER A 51 11.85 -3.13 -1.15
N LEU A 52 11.31 -4.26 -1.61
CA LEU A 52 10.90 -5.38 -0.77
C LEU A 52 12.10 -6.04 -0.10
N THR A 53 13.20 -6.26 -0.83
CA THR A 53 14.45 -6.82 -0.28
C THR A 53 15.03 -5.89 0.79
N THR A 54 15.08 -4.58 0.52
CA THR A 54 15.55 -3.58 1.48
C THR A 54 14.67 -3.54 2.72
N ALA A 55 13.35 -3.53 2.56
CA ALA A 55 12.39 -3.57 3.66
C ALA A 55 12.55 -4.85 4.50
N TYR A 56 12.70 -6.01 3.86
CA TYR A 56 12.91 -7.30 4.54
C TYR A 56 14.23 -7.33 5.33
N VAL A 57 15.35 -6.91 4.71
CA VAL A 57 16.65 -6.83 5.38
C VAL A 57 16.59 -5.89 6.57
N LEU A 58 16.00 -4.70 6.40
CA LEU A 58 15.83 -3.75 7.49
C LEU A 58 14.94 -4.28 8.61
N GLN A 59 13.83 -4.96 8.28
CA GLN A 59 12.95 -5.58 9.27
C GLN A 59 13.67 -6.68 10.05
N PHE A 60 14.47 -7.50 9.36
CA PHE A 60 15.28 -8.55 9.97
C PHE A 60 16.35 -7.98 10.91
N LEU A 61 17.08 -6.94 10.47
CA LEU A 61 18.07 -6.24 11.28
C LEU A 61 17.44 -5.59 12.51
N THR A 62 16.30 -4.92 12.33
CA THR A 62 15.49 -4.34 13.40
C THR A 62 15.10 -5.39 14.44
N ARG A 63 14.57 -6.54 14.01
CA ARG A 63 14.23 -7.65 14.91
C ARG A 63 15.45 -8.21 15.63
N ARG A 64 16.59 -8.33 14.95
CA ARG A 64 17.84 -8.79 15.57
C ARG A 64 18.37 -7.82 16.62
N LEU A 65 18.37 -6.52 16.32
CA LEU A 65 18.79 -5.49 17.26
C LEU A 65 17.90 -5.47 18.49
N ALA A 66 16.58 -5.57 18.28
CA ALA A 66 15.62 -5.69 19.38
C ALA A 66 15.88 -6.91 20.27
N LYS A 67 16.15 -8.08 19.67
CA LYS A 67 16.48 -9.30 20.42
C LYS A 67 17.80 -9.19 21.21
N LYS A 68 18.82 -8.51 20.66
CA LYS A 68 20.13 -8.34 21.32
C LYS A 68 20.11 -7.33 22.46
N ALA A 69 19.31 -6.27 22.32
CA ALA A 69 19.32 -5.13 23.22
C ALA A 69 18.58 -5.36 24.54
N ALA A 70 18.01 -6.54 24.76
CA ALA A 70 17.10 -6.71 25.87
C ALA A 70 17.33 -8.03 26.62
N ASN A 71 17.35 -7.93 27.95
CA ASN A 71 17.26 -9.09 28.84
C ASN A 71 16.01 -9.90 28.46
N PRO A 72 16.11 -11.23 28.25
CA PRO A 72 15.04 -12.04 27.66
C PRO A 72 13.65 -11.82 28.29
N SER A 73 13.59 -11.60 29.60
CA SER A 73 12.35 -11.42 30.37
C SER A 73 11.73 -10.01 30.29
N GLN A 74 12.51 -8.94 30.12
CA GLN A 74 12.00 -7.55 29.96
C GLN A 74 11.86 -7.13 28.49
N SER A 75 12.59 -7.81 27.62
CA SER A 75 12.63 -7.66 26.16
C SER A 75 11.27 -7.81 25.50
N GLU A 76 10.63 -8.95 25.70
CA GLU A 76 9.41 -9.29 24.98
C GLU A 76 8.25 -8.38 25.39
N LEU A 77 8.15 -8.04 26.68
CA LEU A 77 7.09 -7.18 27.19
C LEU A 77 7.25 -5.73 26.69
N THR A 78 8.48 -5.22 26.61
CA THR A 78 8.72 -3.82 26.23
C THR A 78 8.68 -3.65 24.71
N TYR A 79 9.24 -4.60 23.96
CA TYR A 79 9.17 -4.59 22.50
C TYR A 79 7.75 -4.87 22.01
N GLY A 80 7.02 -5.80 22.63
CA GLY A 80 5.61 -6.03 22.32
C GLY A 80 4.75 -4.80 22.57
N LYS A 81 4.99 -4.08 23.67
CA LYS A 81 4.31 -2.80 23.96
C LYS A 81 4.69 -1.70 22.97
N LEU A 82 5.97 -1.52 22.67
CA LEU A 82 6.42 -0.53 21.69
C LEU A 82 5.87 -0.85 20.29
N PHE A 83 5.90 -2.11 19.88
CA PHE A 83 5.34 -2.55 18.62
C PHE A 83 3.83 -2.31 18.56
N ASN A 84 3.09 -2.62 19.63
CA ASN A 84 1.67 -2.31 19.73
C ASN A 84 1.40 -0.79 19.68
N ILE A 85 2.24 0.03 20.33
CA ILE A 85 2.13 1.49 20.27
C ILE A 85 2.38 1.97 18.84
N VAL A 86 3.44 1.49 18.18
CA VAL A 86 3.74 1.84 16.79
C VAL A 86 2.64 1.36 15.85
N GLU A 87 2.12 0.14 16.04
CA GLU A 87 1.02 -0.41 15.26
C GLU A 87 -0.26 0.40 15.45
N ASN A 88 -0.55 0.86 16.67
CA ASN A 88 -1.71 1.70 16.97
C ASN A 88 -1.54 3.14 16.47
N LEU A 89 -0.34 3.71 16.54
CA LEU A 89 0.00 5.04 16.02
C LEU A 89 -0.02 5.08 14.49
N LEU A 90 0.30 3.94 13.88
CA LEU A 90 0.36 3.74 12.44
C LEU A 90 -0.78 2.82 11.99
N ARG A 91 -1.96 2.84 12.62
CA ARG A 91 -3.12 2.10 12.10
C ARG A 91 -4.02 3.04 11.32
N PRO A 92 -4.30 2.77 10.03
CA PRO A 92 -5.37 3.47 9.35
C PRO A 92 -6.70 2.80 9.75
N SER A 93 -7.79 3.30 9.17
CA SER A 93 -9.02 2.52 9.11
C SER A 93 -8.71 1.14 8.52
N VAL A 94 -8.90 0.10 9.33
CA VAL A 94 -8.68 -1.30 8.91
C VAL A 94 -9.57 -1.63 7.70
N LEU A 95 -10.77 -1.03 7.66
CA LEU A 95 -11.68 -1.13 6.52
C LEU A 95 -11.07 -0.54 5.24
N ASN A 96 -10.45 0.64 5.32
CA ASN A 96 -9.86 1.29 4.14
C ASN A 96 -8.69 0.48 3.58
N ILE A 97 -7.81 -0.02 4.45
CA ILE A 97 -6.76 -0.95 4.04
C ILE A 97 -7.39 -2.17 3.38
N SER A 98 -8.35 -2.79 4.03
CA SER A 98 -8.91 -4.07 3.57
C SER A 98 -9.55 -3.92 2.18
N LEU A 99 -10.36 -2.88 1.98
CA LEU A 99 -11.02 -2.63 0.69
C LEU A 99 -10.02 -2.28 -0.41
N LEU A 100 -9.04 -1.42 -0.14
CA LEU A 100 -8.05 -1.02 -1.14
C LEU A 100 -7.08 -2.17 -1.49
N HIS A 101 -6.51 -2.83 -0.48
CA HIS A 101 -5.55 -3.92 -0.69
C HIS A 101 -6.20 -5.15 -1.30
N SER A 102 -7.41 -5.54 -0.88
CA SER A 102 -8.12 -6.66 -1.51
C SER A 102 -8.41 -6.37 -2.98
N SER A 103 -8.88 -5.16 -3.31
CA SER A 103 -9.11 -4.74 -4.70
C SER A 103 -7.82 -4.78 -5.52
N GLY A 104 -6.72 -4.21 -5.00
CA GLY A 104 -5.42 -4.24 -5.67
C GLY A 104 -4.89 -5.67 -5.92
N VAL A 105 -5.01 -6.56 -4.92
CA VAL A 105 -4.60 -7.97 -5.03
C VAL A 105 -5.45 -8.71 -6.06
N VAL A 106 -6.76 -8.50 -6.08
CA VAL A 106 -7.63 -9.16 -7.05
C VAL A 106 -7.33 -8.66 -8.46
N LEU A 107 -7.22 -7.33 -8.67
CA LEU A 107 -6.89 -6.80 -9.99
C LEU A 107 -5.53 -7.32 -10.48
N PHE A 108 -4.56 -7.49 -9.58
CA PHE A 108 -3.29 -8.14 -9.91
C PHE A 108 -3.47 -9.61 -10.32
N ALA A 109 -4.32 -10.37 -9.62
CA ALA A 109 -4.63 -11.75 -9.99
C ALA A 109 -5.30 -11.84 -11.37
N ILE A 110 -6.27 -10.97 -11.67
CA ILE A 110 -6.89 -10.86 -13.01
C ILE A 110 -5.79 -10.61 -14.06
N LEU A 111 -4.90 -9.67 -13.77
CA LEU A 111 -3.83 -9.31 -14.68
C LEU A 111 -2.87 -10.47 -14.92
N ALA A 112 -2.48 -11.19 -13.87
CA ALA A 112 -1.58 -12.34 -13.97
C ALA A 112 -2.20 -13.47 -14.80
N ILE A 113 -3.48 -13.79 -14.58
CA ILE A 113 -4.22 -14.78 -15.38
C ILE A 113 -4.25 -14.35 -16.85
N ARG A 114 -4.46 -13.06 -17.11
CA ARG A 114 -4.48 -12.52 -18.48
C ARG A 114 -3.11 -12.50 -19.14
N LEU A 115 -2.04 -12.23 -18.40
CA LEU A 115 -0.68 -12.32 -18.90
C LEU A 115 -0.31 -13.77 -19.26
N ASP A 116 -0.72 -14.74 -18.44
CA ASP A 116 -0.51 -16.18 -18.69
C ASP A 116 -1.24 -16.65 -19.96
N ALA A 117 -2.38 -16.04 -20.27
CA ALA A 117 -3.18 -16.35 -21.45
C ALA A 117 -2.93 -15.40 -22.65
N THR A 118 -1.87 -14.59 -22.64
CA THR A 118 -1.62 -13.59 -23.70
C THR A 118 -1.57 -14.17 -25.10
N ASP A 119 -1.08 -15.40 -25.26
CA ASP A 119 -1.03 -16.11 -26.53
C ASP A 119 -2.43 -16.32 -27.15
N GLN A 120 -3.47 -16.49 -26.31
CA GLN A 120 -4.87 -16.63 -26.76
C GLN A 120 -5.43 -15.34 -27.37
N PHE A 121 -4.84 -14.19 -27.01
CA PHE A 121 -5.24 -12.88 -27.51
C PHE A 121 -4.32 -12.37 -28.63
N GLY A 122 -3.30 -13.15 -29.03
CA GLY A 122 -2.27 -12.71 -29.97
C GLY A 122 -1.35 -11.63 -29.39
N GLY A 123 -1.21 -11.58 -28.07
CA GLY A 123 -0.39 -10.62 -27.34
C GLY A 123 1.04 -11.09 -27.10
N ALA A 124 1.76 -10.33 -26.27
CA ALA A 124 3.12 -10.64 -25.83
C ALA A 124 3.32 -10.16 -24.38
N PRO A 125 3.51 -11.08 -23.42
CA PRO A 125 3.51 -10.72 -22.01
C PRO A 125 4.71 -9.83 -21.63
N GLN A 126 5.85 -9.96 -22.31
CA GLN A 126 7.05 -9.16 -22.05
C GLN A 126 6.84 -7.66 -22.37
N ARG A 127 5.85 -7.34 -23.20
CA ARG A 127 5.49 -5.96 -23.58
C ARG A 127 4.24 -5.46 -22.87
N LEU A 128 3.69 -6.23 -21.92
CA LEU A 128 2.32 -6.03 -21.42
C LEU A 128 1.32 -5.87 -22.56
N ASP A 129 1.53 -6.62 -23.63
CA ASP A 129 0.66 -6.61 -24.79
C ASP A 129 -0.40 -7.68 -24.57
N PHE A 130 -1.62 -7.21 -24.34
CA PHE A 130 -2.77 -8.05 -24.05
C PHE A 130 -3.57 -8.43 -25.30
N GLY A 131 -2.94 -8.33 -26.47
CA GLY A 131 -3.49 -8.81 -27.74
C GLY A 131 -4.30 -7.77 -28.49
N LEU A 132 -5.11 -8.21 -29.46
CA LEU A 132 -5.86 -7.31 -30.33
C LEU A 132 -7.03 -6.62 -29.61
N LYS A 133 -7.25 -5.34 -29.92
CA LYS A 133 -8.46 -4.62 -29.50
C LYS A 133 -9.66 -5.07 -30.33
N GLY A 134 -10.77 -5.42 -29.69
CA GLY A 134 -11.90 -6.08 -30.37
C GLY A 134 -12.66 -5.26 -31.43
N TYR A 135 -12.43 -3.95 -31.57
CA TYR A 135 -13.11 -3.08 -32.55
C TYR A 135 -12.17 -2.27 -33.48
N GLY A 136 -10.89 -2.62 -33.60
CA GLY A 136 -10.05 -1.93 -34.57
C GLY A 136 -8.61 -2.45 -34.70
N ASP A 137 -7.92 -1.95 -35.72
CA ASP A 137 -6.50 -2.18 -35.93
C ASP A 137 -5.70 -1.56 -34.77
N GLY A 138 -5.25 -2.38 -33.84
CA GLY A 138 -4.39 -1.91 -32.76
C GLY A 138 -4.17 -2.91 -31.64
N MET A 139 -2.92 -3.02 -31.21
CA MET A 139 -2.53 -3.84 -30.07
C MET A 139 -2.98 -3.20 -28.74
N ASN A 140 -3.34 -4.04 -27.79
CA ASN A 140 -3.75 -3.66 -26.45
C ASN A 140 -2.52 -3.65 -25.54
N ILE A 141 -1.61 -2.73 -25.82
CA ILE A 141 -0.33 -2.59 -25.10
C ILE A 141 -0.54 -1.74 -23.84
N GLY A 142 -0.18 -2.28 -22.68
CA GLY A 142 -0.03 -1.52 -21.44
C GLY A 142 1.35 -0.87 -21.35
N LEU A 143 1.49 0.17 -20.51
CA LEU A 143 2.77 0.89 -20.34
C LEU A 143 3.33 1.54 -21.62
N THR A 144 2.46 2.02 -22.51
CA THR A 144 2.90 2.82 -23.67
C THR A 144 3.54 4.14 -23.23
N ASN A 145 4.46 4.70 -24.02
CA ASN A 145 5.09 6.01 -23.76
C ASN A 145 4.10 7.17 -24.00
N SER A 146 3.03 7.20 -23.21
CA SER A 146 1.97 8.20 -23.24
C SER A 146 1.79 8.80 -21.86
N SER A 147 1.46 10.08 -21.79
CA SER A 147 1.19 10.76 -20.51
C SER A 147 0.02 10.13 -19.75
N SER A 148 -0.95 9.56 -20.47
CA SER A 148 -2.10 8.85 -19.87
C SER A 148 -1.65 7.64 -19.07
N THR A 149 -0.75 6.83 -19.64
CA THR A 149 -0.15 5.67 -18.99
C THR A 149 0.48 6.04 -17.65
N TYR A 150 1.35 7.06 -17.68
CA TYR A 150 2.07 7.50 -16.48
C TYR A 150 1.13 8.04 -15.41
N GLY A 151 0.05 8.71 -15.84
CA GLY A 151 -1.02 9.14 -14.95
C GLY A 151 -1.59 7.98 -14.12
N HIS A 152 -1.92 6.85 -14.76
CA HIS A 152 -2.50 5.69 -14.05
C HIS A 152 -1.51 5.05 -13.08
N VAL A 153 -0.25 4.88 -13.51
CA VAL A 153 0.81 4.33 -12.65
C VAL A 153 1.03 5.22 -11.43
N VAL A 154 1.17 6.54 -11.63
CA VAL A 154 1.35 7.50 -10.53
C VAL A 154 0.15 7.51 -9.58
N GLN A 155 -1.08 7.42 -10.10
CA GLN A 155 -2.29 7.28 -9.29
C GLN A 155 -2.24 6.05 -8.39
N GLY A 156 -1.83 4.90 -8.94
CA GLY A 156 -1.65 3.67 -8.17
C GLY A 156 -0.61 3.82 -7.07
N ILE A 157 0.57 4.37 -7.40
CA ILE A 157 1.67 4.60 -6.44
C ILE A 157 1.18 5.47 -5.27
N ILE A 158 0.58 6.62 -5.58
CA ILE A 158 0.14 7.59 -4.57
C ILE A 158 -1.02 7.00 -3.75
N SER A 159 -1.95 6.26 -4.38
CA SER A 159 -3.06 5.63 -3.66
C SER A 159 -2.57 4.66 -2.58
N ALA A 160 -1.66 3.75 -2.94
CA ALA A 160 -1.05 2.81 -2.00
C ALA A 160 -0.19 3.50 -0.94
N LEU A 161 0.62 4.49 -1.34
CA LEU A 161 1.50 5.20 -0.43
C LEU A 161 0.69 5.98 0.61
N LEU A 162 -0.35 6.71 0.20
CA LEU A 162 -1.21 7.46 1.12
C LEU A 162 -2.16 6.58 1.93
N ALA A 163 -2.45 5.36 1.48
CA ALA A 163 -3.13 4.37 2.30
C ALA A 163 -2.24 3.86 3.45
N SER A 164 -0.91 3.93 3.27
CA SER A 164 0.04 3.54 4.30
C SER A 164 0.08 4.54 5.45
N PRO A 165 -0.17 4.11 6.68
CA PRO A 165 -0.15 4.98 7.86
C PRO A 165 1.22 5.55 8.16
N ALA A 166 2.28 4.79 7.90
CA ALA A 166 3.65 5.27 8.11
C ALA A 166 3.95 6.43 7.16
N ALA A 167 3.55 6.32 5.90
CA ALA A 167 3.75 7.37 4.91
C ALA A 167 2.83 8.57 5.18
N SER A 168 1.53 8.36 5.32
CA SER A 168 0.58 9.44 5.64
C SER A 168 0.89 10.12 6.96
N GLY A 169 1.26 9.36 7.99
CA GLY A 169 1.71 9.91 9.28
C GLY A 169 3.00 10.72 9.14
N SER A 170 3.94 10.30 8.28
CA SER A 170 5.16 11.07 8.02
C SER A 170 4.84 12.37 7.29
N ILE A 171 4.01 12.32 6.25
CA ILE A 171 3.54 13.51 5.51
C ILE A 171 2.83 14.47 6.46
N ALA A 172 1.90 13.97 7.28
CA ALA A 172 1.16 14.79 8.22
C ALA A 172 2.05 15.48 9.28
N ARG A 173 3.18 14.88 9.66
CA ARG A 173 4.15 15.50 10.57
C ARG A 173 4.93 16.65 9.93
N ILE A 174 5.08 16.67 8.60
CA ILE A 174 5.66 17.80 7.87
C ILE A 174 4.77 19.04 8.01
N PHE A 175 3.45 18.84 7.98
CA PHE A 175 2.43 19.89 8.10
C PHE A 175 1.99 20.19 9.53
N SER A 176 2.72 19.69 10.54
CA SER A 176 2.41 19.97 11.94
C SER A 176 2.84 21.39 12.30
N SER A 177 1.92 22.15 12.90
CA SER A 177 2.18 23.51 13.39
C SER A 177 2.80 23.54 14.78
N GLU A 178 2.90 22.40 15.47
CA GLU A 178 3.55 22.33 16.78
C GLU A 178 5.05 22.66 16.64
N GLU A 179 5.51 23.51 17.55
CA GLU A 179 6.84 24.10 17.55
C GLU A 179 7.92 23.01 17.47
N ARG A 180 9.04 23.30 16.77
CA ARG A 180 10.16 22.37 16.48
C ARG A 180 10.88 21.80 17.72
N SER A 181 10.33 21.98 18.92
CA SER A 181 10.79 21.49 20.22
C SER A 181 11.03 19.97 20.27
N ALA A 182 10.30 19.18 19.46
CA ALA A 182 10.56 17.75 19.37
C ALA A 182 11.95 17.48 18.75
N LYS A 183 12.86 16.92 19.57
CA LYS A 183 14.23 16.53 19.18
C LYS A 183 14.29 15.53 18.02
N SER A 184 13.18 14.86 17.70
CA SER A 184 13.09 13.90 16.60
C SER A 184 11.82 14.10 15.77
N PHE A 185 11.96 13.99 14.45
CA PHE A 185 10.86 14.10 13.49
C PHE A 185 9.75 13.07 13.75
N VAL A 186 10.11 11.81 14.06
CA VAL A 186 9.14 10.73 14.20
C VAL A 186 8.26 10.87 15.44
N LEU A 187 8.74 11.60 16.46
CA LEU A 187 8.00 11.90 17.68
C LEU A 187 7.10 13.12 17.54
N ARG A 188 7.16 13.86 16.42
CA ARG A 188 6.25 14.97 16.17
C ARG A 188 4.82 14.44 16.06
N LYS A 189 3.90 15.23 16.59
CA LYS A 189 2.46 14.96 16.44
C LYS A 189 2.06 15.20 14.98
N PRO A 190 1.37 14.26 14.32
CA PRO A 190 0.89 14.46 12.96
C PRO A 190 -0.23 15.51 12.91
N SER A 191 -0.24 16.34 11.86
CA SER A 191 -1.34 17.24 11.54
C SER A 191 -2.58 16.45 11.13
N MET A 192 -3.67 16.60 11.88
CA MET A 192 -4.91 15.86 11.62
C MET A 192 -5.61 16.23 10.31
N PRO A 193 -5.67 17.52 9.92
CA PRO A 193 -6.14 17.88 8.58
C PRO A 193 -5.32 17.18 7.48
N ALA A 194 -3.99 17.17 7.61
CA ALA A 194 -3.12 16.52 6.62
C ALA A 194 -3.34 14.99 6.57
N MET A 195 -3.50 14.33 7.71
CA MET A 195 -3.87 12.90 7.76
C MET A 195 -5.18 12.63 7.03
N SER A 196 -6.20 13.47 7.27
CA SER A 196 -7.52 13.36 6.66
C SER A 196 -7.44 13.57 5.14
N THR A 197 -6.66 14.56 4.71
CA THR A 197 -6.40 14.81 3.28
C THR A 197 -5.70 13.63 2.62
N CYS A 198 -4.70 13.01 3.27
CA CYS A 198 -4.03 11.83 2.72
C CYS A 198 -5.01 10.65 2.56
N GLN A 199 -5.86 10.42 3.56
CA GLN A 199 -6.88 9.37 3.51
C GLN A 199 -7.93 9.62 2.41
N LEU A 200 -8.39 10.86 2.27
CA LEU A 200 -9.31 11.24 1.21
C LEU A 200 -8.66 11.10 -0.17
N ALA A 201 -7.44 11.62 -0.33
CA ALA A 201 -6.69 11.56 -1.58
C ALA A 201 -6.45 10.11 -2.02
N SER A 202 -6.04 9.22 -1.09
CA SER A 202 -5.87 7.80 -1.38
C SER A 202 -7.13 7.17 -1.99
N ALA A 203 -8.31 7.51 -1.45
CA ALA A 203 -9.60 7.02 -1.94
C ALA A 203 -10.06 7.71 -3.23
N VAL A 204 -9.84 9.01 -3.39
CA VAL A 204 -10.17 9.75 -4.63
C VAL A 204 -9.38 9.22 -5.82
N LEU A 205 -8.13 8.80 -5.61
CA LEU A 205 -7.29 8.20 -6.65
C LEU A 205 -7.79 6.83 -7.15
N THR A 206 -8.83 6.26 -6.52
CA THR A 206 -9.51 5.04 -6.99
C THR A 206 -10.75 5.33 -7.84
N ILE A 207 -11.18 6.59 -7.95
CA ILE A 207 -12.34 6.98 -8.76
C ILE A 207 -12.06 6.72 -10.24
N TYR A 208 -10.86 7.00 -10.72
CA TYR A 208 -10.51 6.79 -12.12
C TYR A 208 -10.62 5.32 -12.57
N PRO A 209 -9.98 4.33 -11.93
CA PRO A 209 -10.13 2.93 -12.34
C PRO A 209 -11.59 2.46 -12.25
N THR A 210 -12.35 2.94 -11.26
CA THR A 210 -13.79 2.68 -11.11
C THR A 210 -14.60 3.27 -12.27
N TYR A 211 -14.36 4.53 -12.62
CA TYR A 211 -15.02 5.21 -13.74
C TYR A 211 -14.67 4.55 -15.08
N SER A 212 -13.41 4.17 -15.29
CA SER A 212 -12.97 3.51 -16.51
C SER A 212 -13.71 2.20 -16.73
N LEU A 213 -14.01 1.45 -15.66
CA LEU A 213 -14.85 0.26 -15.74
C LEU A 213 -16.28 0.60 -16.18
N ILE A 214 -16.95 1.50 -15.45
CA ILE A 214 -18.35 1.87 -15.70
C ILE A 214 -18.52 2.37 -17.13
N LYS A 215 -17.56 3.18 -17.60
CA LYS A 215 -17.53 3.68 -18.98
C LYS A 215 -17.48 2.54 -20.00
N ARG A 216 -16.69 1.48 -19.77
CA ARG A 216 -16.57 0.34 -20.70
C ARG A 216 -17.73 -0.62 -20.59
N LEU A 217 -18.27 -0.82 -19.39
CA LEU A 217 -19.53 -1.53 -19.17
C LEU A 217 -20.68 -0.96 -20.03
N ASN A 218 -20.72 0.35 -20.21
CA ASN A 218 -21.80 0.97 -20.99
C ASN A 218 -21.55 0.96 -22.51
N LYS A 219 -20.32 0.71 -22.97
CA LYS A 219 -19.95 0.87 -24.39
C LYS A 219 -19.51 -0.42 -25.07
N ASP A 220 -18.76 -1.25 -24.34
CA ASP A 220 -17.94 -2.33 -24.88
C ASP A 220 -18.04 -3.58 -23.97
N ALA A 221 -19.25 -3.85 -23.43
CA ALA A 221 -19.46 -4.90 -22.42
C ALA A 221 -19.28 -6.32 -22.96
N ASP A 222 -19.56 -6.54 -24.24
CA ASP A 222 -19.47 -7.81 -24.96
C ASP A 222 -18.03 -8.20 -25.30
N GLN A 223 -17.12 -7.23 -25.40
CA GLN A 223 -15.70 -7.44 -25.68
C GLN A 223 -14.81 -6.93 -24.54
N PHE A 224 -15.33 -6.88 -23.32
CA PHE A 224 -14.70 -6.22 -22.18
C PHE A 224 -13.24 -6.66 -21.93
N SER A 225 -12.96 -7.96 -22.03
CA SER A 225 -11.63 -8.59 -21.90
C SER A 225 -10.61 -8.07 -22.92
N ARG A 226 -11.05 -7.51 -24.06
CA ARG A 226 -10.21 -6.97 -25.15
C ARG A 226 -10.18 -5.45 -25.17
N THR A 227 -10.87 -4.78 -24.25
CA THR A 227 -10.89 -3.31 -24.18
C THR A 227 -9.61 -2.74 -23.60
N SER A 228 -9.39 -1.44 -23.81
CA SER A 228 -8.30 -0.70 -23.19
C SER A 228 -8.44 -0.54 -21.67
N HIS A 229 -9.58 -0.92 -21.06
CA HIS A 229 -9.74 -0.82 -19.60
C HIS A 229 -8.76 -1.73 -18.88
N MET A 230 -8.49 -2.91 -19.43
CA MET A 230 -7.52 -3.81 -18.83
C MET A 230 -6.11 -3.22 -18.81
N ASN A 231 -5.72 -2.41 -19.80
CA ASN A 231 -4.43 -1.72 -19.80
C ASN A 231 -4.40 -0.67 -18.70
N ASN A 232 -5.45 0.15 -18.62
CA ASN A 232 -5.57 1.15 -17.56
C ASN A 232 -5.53 0.51 -16.17
N ALA A 233 -6.20 -0.62 -15.99
CA ALA A 233 -6.20 -1.38 -14.75
C ALA A 233 -4.81 -1.96 -14.47
N ALA A 234 -4.13 -2.51 -15.48
CA ALA A 234 -2.77 -3.02 -15.37
C ALA A 234 -1.79 -1.92 -14.92
N GLU A 235 -1.82 -0.77 -15.59
CA GLU A 235 -0.98 0.38 -15.29
C GLU A 235 -1.21 0.88 -13.85
N TRP A 236 -2.47 1.00 -13.44
CA TRP A 236 -2.82 1.39 -12.07
C TRP A 236 -2.34 0.37 -11.04
N VAL A 237 -2.54 -0.94 -11.28
CA VAL A 237 -2.13 -2.01 -10.37
C VAL A 237 -0.62 -2.12 -10.25
N LEU A 238 0.12 -1.97 -11.34
CA LEU A 238 1.58 -1.96 -11.32
C LEU A 238 2.10 -0.78 -10.49
N GLY A 239 1.51 0.40 -10.68
CA GLY A 239 1.76 1.55 -9.83
C GLY A 239 1.41 1.28 -8.36
N TYR A 240 0.27 0.65 -8.11
CA TYR A 240 -0.19 0.29 -6.77
C TYR A 240 0.80 -0.62 -6.03
N ILE A 241 1.29 -1.69 -6.67
CA ILE A 241 2.27 -2.62 -6.09
C ILE A 241 3.59 -1.92 -5.77
N LEU A 242 4.03 -1.04 -6.68
CA LEU A 242 5.19 -0.19 -6.45
C LEU A 242 4.97 0.72 -5.23
N GLY A 243 3.82 1.37 -5.12
CA GLY A 243 3.45 2.19 -3.98
C GLY A 243 3.38 1.40 -2.66
N VAL A 244 2.88 0.16 -2.66
CA VAL A 244 2.89 -0.73 -1.49
C VAL A 244 4.32 -1.03 -1.05
N SER A 245 5.21 -1.29 -2.01
CA SER A 245 6.63 -1.57 -1.74
C SER A 245 7.32 -0.34 -1.11
N MET A 246 7.07 0.85 -1.64
CA MET A 246 7.56 2.11 -1.08
C MET A 246 6.98 2.39 0.32
N ALA A 247 5.67 2.16 0.50
CA ALA A 247 4.99 2.29 1.78
C ALA A 247 5.59 1.37 2.86
N TRP A 248 5.94 0.13 2.49
CA TRP A 248 6.58 -0.80 3.41
C TRP A 248 7.98 -0.31 3.78
N LEU A 249 8.77 0.18 2.81
CA LEU A 249 10.07 0.79 3.09
C LEU A 249 9.96 1.95 4.09
N VAL A 250 9.02 2.88 3.88
CA VAL A 250 8.77 3.99 4.82
C VAL A 250 8.39 3.47 6.21
N THR A 251 7.54 2.44 6.28
CA THR A 251 7.16 1.80 7.55
C THR A 251 8.37 1.29 8.31
N VAL A 252 9.28 0.60 7.63
CA VAL A 252 10.47 0.05 8.28
C VAL A 252 11.45 1.15 8.70
N LEU A 253 11.59 2.22 7.92
CA LEU A 253 12.40 3.37 8.30
C LEU A 253 11.87 4.06 9.56
N VAL A 254 10.55 4.28 9.62
CA VAL A 254 9.88 4.84 10.81
C VAL A 254 10.08 3.93 12.02
N GLN A 255 9.89 2.61 11.87
CA GLN A 255 10.12 1.64 12.95
C GLN A 255 11.56 1.68 13.46
N LYS A 256 12.55 1.73 12.56
CA LYS A 256 13.96 1.80 12.89
C LYS A 256 14.28 3.07 13.69
N ASP A 257 13.74 4.21 13.29
CA ASP A 257 13.97 5.49 13.98
C ASP A 257 13.35 5.48 15.38
N ILE A 258 12.15 4.92 15.55
CA ILE A 258 11.51 4.75 16.86
C ILE A 258 12.38 3.89 17.77
N LEU A 259 12.92 2.78 17.24
CA LEU A 259 13.79 1.91 18.03
C LEU A 259 15.09 2.58 18.44
N LYS A 260 15.71 3.36 17.54
CA LYS A 260 16.90 4.15 17.87
C LYS A 260 16.62 5.15 18.99
N LEU A 261 15.48 5.83 18.94
CA LEU A 261 15.08 6.81 19.95
C LEU A 261 14.78 6.15 21.30
N SER A 262 14.23 4.93 21.26
CA SER A 262 13.96 4.16 22.46
C SER A 262 15.22 3.68 23.20
N GLY A 263 16.43 3.94 22.69
CA GLY A 263 17.67 3.58 23.37
C GLY A 263 17.91 2.08 23.46
N VAL A 264 17.21 1.28 22.64
CA VAL A 264 17.36 -0.17 22.54
C VAL A 264 18.78 -0.48 22.05
N GLY A 265 19.68 -0.76 23.00
CA GLY A 265 21.11 -1.01 22.78
C GLY A 265 22.05 -0.17 23.65
N ASP A 266 21.57 0.88 24.31
CA ASP A 266 22.33 1.56 25.37
C ASP A 266 22.27 0.73 26.66
N SER A 267 23.43 0.50 27.28
CA SER A 267 23.57 -0.23 28.54
C SER A 267 22.79 0.37 29.70
N ASP A 268 22.38 1.63 29.56
CA ASP A 268 21.89 2.46 30.66
C ASP A 268 20.38 2.36 30.89
N GLY A 269 19.60 1.81 29.93
CA GLY A 269 18.14 1.57 30.06
C GLY A 269 17.24 2.80 30.31
N SER A 270 17.81 3.93 30.71
CA SER A 270 17.17 5.17 31.17
C SER A 270 16.45 5.91 30.04
N LYS A 271 16.96 5.83 28.81
CA LYS A 271 16.30 6.43 27.63
C LYS A 271 15.03 5.68 27.24
N LEU A 272 15.01 4.36 27.39
CA LEU A 272 13.82 3.57 27.10
C LEU A 272 12.72 3.87 28.11
N SER A 273 13.06 3.95 29.40
CA SER A 273 12.10 4.35 30.42
C SER A 273 11.61 5.77 30.20
N GLN A 274 12.44 6.70 29.70
CA GLN A 274 12.03 8.05 29.36
C GLN A 274 11.11 8.12 28.13
N VAL A 275 11.36 7.31 27.08
CA VAL A 275 10.47 7.23 25.92
C VAL A 275 9.16 6.56 26.31
N VAL A 276 9.21 5.46 27.05
CA VAL A 276 8.02 4.77 27.55
C VAL A 276 7.26 5.63 28.56
N SER A 277 7.94 6.40 29.42
CA SER A 277 7.28 7.33 30.34
C SER A 277 6.70 8.52 29.58
N CYS A 278 7.37 9.06 28.57
CA CYS A 278 6.79 10.08 27.68
C CYS A 278 5.55 9.55 26.95
N LEU A 279 5.50 8.24 26.67
CA LEU A 279 4.35 7.53 26.10
C LEU A 279 3.30 7.07 27.15
N LYS A 280 3.62 7.01 28.45
CA LYS A 280 2.77 6.47 29.54
C LYS A 280 2.29 7.50 30.56
N SER A 281 3.07 8.53 30.88
CA SER A 281 2.65 9.70 31.70
C SER A 281 1.50 10.47 31.03
N THR A 282 1.11 10.00 29.85
CA THR A 282 -0.01 10.37 29.02
C THR A 282 -1.34 9.70 29.42
N GLU A 283 -1.33 8.66 30.27
CA GLU A 283 -2.50 7.84 30.61
C GLU A 283 -3.05 7.99 32.04
N THR A 284 -2.29 8.52 33.01
CA THR A 284 -2.64 8.33 34.45
C THR A 284 -3.04 9.56 35.27
N ASP A 285 -3.02 10.79 34.75
CA ASP A 285 -3.47 11.96 35.54
C ASP A 285 -4.90 12.36 35.16
N GLU A 286 -5.85 11.81 35.92
CA GLU A 286 -7.30 12.06 35.79
C GLU A 286 -7.82 13.21 36.67
N SER A 287 -7.00 13.81 37.54
CA SER A 287 -7.42 14.92 38.41
C SER A 287 -6.61 16.20 38.14
N ASP A 288 -7.32 17.21 37.64
CA ASP A 288 -6.95 18.62 37.57
C ASP A 288 -5.91 19.08 36.53
N ALA A 289 -6.34 20.08 35.74
CA ALA A 289 -5.58 20.94 34.84
C ALA A 289 -5.01 20.34 33.53
N THR A 290 -5.92 20.08 32.59
CA THR A 290 -5.91 20.57 31.20
C THR A 290 -4.58 20.96 30.53
N ILE A 291 -3.61 20.06 30.42
CA ILE A 291 -2.67 20.04 29.29
C ILE A 291 -2.62 18.60 28.72
N LYS A 292 -3.62 18.30 27.88
CA LYS A 292 -3.78 17.05 27.15
C LYS A 292 -2.79 16.97 25.99
N TYR A 293 -1.72 16.18 26.13
CA TYR A 293 -0.99 15.64 24.98
C TYR A 293 -1.18 14.13 24.94
N GLY A 294 -2.37 13.57 24.73
CA GLY A 294 -2.92 13.46 23.39
C GLY A 294 -2.31 12.32 22.57
N TYR A 295 -2.27 11.08 23.08
CA TYR A 295 -2.10 9.90 22.22
C TYR A 295 -3.25 8.90 22.42
N GLY A 296 -3.61 8.53 23.66
CA GLY A 296 -4.87 7.82 23.96
C GLY A 296 -6.12 8.69 23.77
N LYS A 297 -6.07 9.96 24.20
CA LYS A 297 -7.11 10.96 23.86
C LYS A 297 -7.00 11.50 22.43
N VAL A 298 -5.91 11.27 21.69
CA VAL A 298 -5.87 11.65 20.27
C VAL A 298 -6.62 10.63 19.44
N THR A 299 -6.58 9.33 19.72
CA THR A 299 -7.52 8.41 19.06
C THR A 299 -8.97 8.79 19.35
N ASP A 300 -9.32 9.21 20.57
CA ASP A 300 -10.68 9.65 20.87
C ASP A 300 -11.03 11.04 20.29
N TYR A 301 -10.11 12.01 20.27
CA TYR A 301 -10.34 13.34 19.70
C TYR A 301 -10.35 13.33 18.16
N VAL A 302 -9.53 12.48 17.56
CA VAL A 302 -9.47 12.23 16.11
C VAL A 302 -10.73 11.54 15.63
N VAL A 303 -11.15 10.48 16.33
CA VAL A 303 -12.41 9.79 16.04
C VAL A 303 -13.62 10.66 16.42
N SER A 304 -13.49 11.64 17.33
CA SER A 304 -14.57 12.55 17.70
C SER A 304 -14.81 13.70 16.73
N SER A 305 -13.83 14.08 15.89
CA SER A 305 -14.06 15.21 14.99
C SER A 305 -15.07 14.80 13.90
N LYS A 306 -16.18 15.55 13.78
CA LYS A 306 -17.21 15.29 12.77
C LYS A 306 -16.61 15.26 11.36
N ALA A 307 -15.62 16.13 11.08
CA ALA A 307 -14.92 16.19 9.80
C ALA A 307 -14.17 14.89 9.48
N TYR A 308 -13.43 14.31 10.43
CA TYR A 308 -12.71 13.05 10.20
C TYR A 308 -13.66 11.87 9.96
N ARG A 309 -14.80 11.83 10.67
CA ARG A 309 -15.84 10.82 10.42
C ARG A 309 -16.41 10.94 9.01
N VAL A 310 -16.74 12.16 8.59
CA VAL A 310 -17.24 12.42 7.22
C VAL A 310 -16.22 11.98 6.17
N VAL A 311 -14.93 12.35 6.33
CA VAL A 311 -13.85 11.90 5.43
C VAL A 311 -13.76 10.38 5.42
N THR A 312 -13.84 9.74 6.58
CA THR A 312 -13.78 8.28 6.67
C THR A 312 -14.94 7.61 5.93
N TYR A 313 -16.16 8.11 6.07
CA TYR A 313 -17.32 7.59 5.35
C TYR A 313 -17.22 7.82 3.83
N ILE A 314 -16.78 9.00 3.40
CA ILE A 314 -16.56 9.30 1.98
C ILE A 314 -15.47 8.39 1.39
N SER A 315 -14.35 8.21 2.10
CA SER A 315 -13.29 7.30 1.67
C SER A 315 -13.80 5.86 1.60
N ALA A 316 -14.53 5.39 2.62
CA ALA A 316 -15.09 4.04 2.63
C ALA A 316 -16.05 3.83 1.44
N PHE A 317 -16.90 4.81 1.13
CA PHE A 317 -17.78 4.77 -0.03
C PHE A 317 -17.01 4.56 -1.34
N PHE A 318 -15.98 5.37 -1.61
CA PHE A 318 -15.18 5.20 -2.84
C PHE A 318 -14.43 3.87 -2.90
N LEU A 319 -13.98 3.34 -1.76
CA LEU A 319 -13.29 2.05 -1.71
C LEU A 319 -14.25 0.86 -1.87
N VAL A 320 -15.49 0.99 -1.40
CA VAL A 320 -16.56 0.03 -1.71
C VAL A 320 -16.85 0.05 -3.21
N LEU A 321 -16.95 1.22 -3.83
CA LEU A 321 -17.12 1.33 -5.29
C LEU A 321 -15.96 0.67 -6.05
N LEU A 322 -14.71 0.86 -5.62
CA LEU A 322 -13.56 0.18 -6.21
C LEU A 322 -13.66 -1.35 -6.05
N SER A 323 -14.12 -1.83 -4.89
CA SER A 323 -14.25 -3.26 -4.63
C SER A 323 -15.32 -3.90 -5.52
N LEU A 324 -16.46 -3.24 -5.66
CA LEU A 324 -17.53 -3.64 -6.59
C LEU A 324 -17.06 -3.57 -8.04
N ALA A 325 -16.31 -2.53 -8.39
CA ALA A 325 -15.73 -2.40 -9.71
C ALA A 325 -14.78 -3.57 -10.01
N THR A 326 -13.88 -3.88 -9.08
CA THR A 326 -12.93 -4.99 -9.21
C THR A 326 -13.63 -6.34 -9.40
N LEU A 327 -14.73 -6.57 -8.66
CA LEU A 327 -15.57 -7.75 -8.84
C LEU A 327 -16.15 -7.80 -10.26
N ALA A 328 -16.81 -6.72 -10.68
CA ALA A 328 -17.44 -6.64 -11.99
C ALA A 328 -16.40 -6.81 -13.11
N THR A 329 -15.22 -6.19 -12.98
CA THR A 329 -14.09 -6.36 -13.89
C THR A 329 -13.78 -7.84 -14.10
N GLY A 330 -13.59 -8.62 -13.05
CA GLY A 330 -13.22 -10.02 -13.24
C GLY A 330 -14.37 -10.92 -13.71
N ILE A 331 -15.63 -10.64 -13.33
CA ILE A 331 -16.81 -11.32 -13.91
C ILE A 331 -16.85 -11.08 -15.43
N LEU A 332 -16.78 -9.81 -15.84
CA LEU A 332 -16.87 -9.43 -17.26
C LEU A 332 -15.69 -9.96 -18.06
N THR A 333 -14.48 -9.91 -17.49
CA THR A 333 -13.29 -10.49 -18.12
C THR A 333 -13.48 -11.98 -18.37
N GLY A 334 -14.03 -12.73 -17.41
CA GLY A 334 -14.35 -14.15 -17.59
C GLY A 334 -15.43 -14.39 -18.65
N LEU A 335 -16.53 -13.61 -18.61
CA LEU A 335 -17.64 -13.74 -19.55
C LEU A 335 -17.24 -13.42 -21.00
N THR A 336 -16.31 -12.49 -21.20
CA THR A 336 -15.91 -12.00 -22.52
C THR A 336 -14.59 -12.58 -23.00
N TRP A 337 -14.01 -13.53 -22.28
CA TRP A 337 -12.69 -14.10 -22.59
C TRP A 337 -12.63 -14.71 -24.00
N ASN A 338 -13.70 -15.39 -24.40
CA ASN A 338 -13.80 -16.15 -25.66
C ASN A 338 -14.84 -15.58 -26.66
N ALA A 339 -15.20 -14.30 -26.55
CA ALA A 339 -16.37 -13.75 -27.26
C ALA A 339 -16.29 -13.73 -28.80
N ASP A 340 -15.09 -13.88 -29.39
CA ASP A 340 -14.85 -13.74 -30.85
C ASP A 340 -14.84 -15.07 -31.62
N GLU A 341 -14.88 -16.22 -30.95
CA GLU A 341 -15.07 -17.50 -31.64
C GLU A 341 -16.57 -17.82 -31.69
N GLU A 342 -17.20 -17.68 -32.86
CA GLU A 342 -18.61 -18.03 -33.08
C GLU A 342 -18.95 -19.45 -32.60
N GLU A 343 -17.97 -20.35 -32.61
CA GLU A 343 -18.07 -21.74 -32.17
C GLU A 343 -17.88 -21.93 -30.64
N LEU A 344 -17.31 -20.94 -29.94
CA LEU A 344 -17.06 -20.97 -28.50
C LEU A 344 -18.05 -20.14 -27.67
N LYS A 345 -18.95 -19.37 -28.30
CA LYS A 345 -20.06 -18.68 -27.62
C LYS A 345 -20.97 -19.63 -26.84
N ASP A 346 -21.11 -20.87 -27.28
CA ASP A 346 -21.88 -21.92 -26.58
C ASP A 346 -21.12 -22.51 -25.37
N LYS A 347 -19.83 -22.20 -25.25
CA LYS A 347 -18.98 -22.48 -24.08
C LYS A 347 -18.36 -21.18 -23.58
N ILE A 348 -19.20 -20.22 -23.16
CA ILE A 348 -18.77 -19.31 -22.09
C ILE A 348 -18.21 -20.23 -21.01
N ASP A 349 -16.93 -20.10 -20.69
CA ASP A 349 -16.28 -20.91 -19.68
C ASP A 349 -16.80 -20.46 -18.30
N GLN A 350 -18.04 -20.87 -18.01
CA GLN A 350 -18.73 -20.63 -16.75
C GLN A 350 -17.87 -21.13 -15.58
N GLU A 351 -17.03 -22.14 -15.83
CA GLU A 351 -16.06 -22.65 -14.87
C GLU A 351 -15.00 -21.59 -14.53
N MET A 352 -14.43 -20.90 -15.52
CA MET A 352 -13.46 -19.82 -15.28
C MET A 352 -14.09 -18.63 -14.57
N THR A 353 -15.29 -18.21 -14.97
CA THR A 353 -16.03 -17.12 -14.32
C THR A 353 -16.39 -17.47 -12.87
N ALA A 354 -16.84 -18.71 -12.62
CA ALA A 354 -17.14 -19.21 -11.28
C ALA A 354 -15.89 -19.30 -10.41
N LYS A 355 -14.78 -19.84 -10.94
CA LYS A 355 -13.47 -19.87 -10.25
C LYS A 355 -13.03 -18.48 -9.84
N PHE A 356 -13.14 -17.51 -10.75
CA PHE A 356 -12.80 -16.12 -10.46
C PHE A 356 -13.66 -15.53 -9.34
N PHE A 357 -14.98 -15.70 -9.43
CA PHE A 357 -15.92 -15.23 -8.40
C PHE A 357 -15.61 -15.85 -7.04
N CYS A 358 -15.33 -17.16 -6.99
CA CYS A 358 -14.93 -17.85 -5.77
C CYS A 358 -13.63 -17.28 -5.18
N ILE A 359 -12.60 -17.06 -6.00
CA ILE A 359 -11.33 -16.47 -5.53
C ILE A 359 -11.56 -15.06 -4.97
N TRP A 360 -12.27 -14.20 -5.69
CA TRP A 360 -12.60 -12.85 -5.23
C TRP A 360 -13.39 -12.87 -3.92
N PHE A 361 -14.41 -13.72 -3.85
CA PHE A 361 -15.27 -13.84 -2.68
C PHE A 361 -14.49 -14.33 -1.46
N ILE A 362 -13.62 -15.33 -1.63
CA ILE A 362 -12.74 -15.84 -0.56
C ILE A 362 -11.78 -14.75 -0.11
N ILE A 363 -11.08 -14.07 -1.02
CA ILE A 363 -10.14 -12.99 -0.66
C ILE A 363 -10.89 -11.88 0.10
N THR A 364 -12.03 -11.43 -0.41
CA THR A 364 -12.83 -10.37 0.21
C THR A 364 -13.36 -10.79 1.57
N LEU A 365 -13.83 -12.03 1.73
CA LEU A 365 -14.26 -12.58 3.01
C LEU A 365 -13.11 -12.67 4.00
N VAL A 366 -11.93 -13.12 3.58
CA VAL A 366 -10.74 -13.23 4.45
C VAL A 366 -10.34 -11.84 4.95
N PHE A 367 -10.24 -10.84 4.07
CA PHE A 367 -9.91 -9.47 4.45
C PHE A 367 -11.00 -8.85 5.34
N SER A 368 -12.28 -9.02 5.00
CA SER A 368 -13.41 -8.54 5.80
C SER A 368 -13.47 -9.20 7.17
N TRP A 369 -13.20 -10.50 7.25
CA TRP A 369 -13.13 -11.24 8.52
C TRP A 369 -12.00 -10.74 9.41
N PHE A 370 -10.78 -10.53 8.85
CA PHE A 370 -9.68 -9.92 9.60
C PHE A 370 -10.00 -8.50 10.08
N ALA A 371 -10.72 -7.73 9.26
CA ALA A 371 -11.17 -6.39 9.61
C ALA A 371 -12.18 -6.41 10.76
N LEU A 372 -13.20 -7.27 10.67
CA LEU A 372 -14.26 -7.41 11.67
C LEU A 372 -13.73 -7.98 12.99
N LYS A 373 -12.84 -8.99 12.95
CA LYS A 373 -12.25 -9.59 14.15
C LYS A 373 -11.41 -8.59 14.96
N LYS A 374 -10.79 -7.62 14.29
CA LYS A 374 -10.02 -6.54 14.94
C LYS A 374 -10.86 -5.32 15.31
N TRP A 375 -12.14 -5.29 14.94
CA TRP A 375 -13.06 -4.21 15.31
C TRP A 375 -13.61 -4.48 16.71
N PRO A 376 -13.33 -3.63 17.72
CA PRO A 376 -13.92 -3.79 19.04
C PRO A 376 -15.41 -3.44 18.95
N LEU A 377 -16.25 -4.46 18.76
CA LEU A 377 -17.72 -4.33 18.76
C LEU A 377 -18.26 -3.68 20.05
N ASN A 378 -17.50 -3.75 21.14
CA ASN A 378 -17.88 -3.22 22.45
C ASN A 378 -17.67 -1.69 22.59
N LYS A 379 -17.31 -0.98 21.51
CA LYS A 379 -17.10 0.48 21.50
C LYS A 379 -18.10 1.27 20.62
N LEU A 380 -19.11 0.59 20.10
CA LEU A 380 -20.33 1.20 19.55
C LEU A 380 -21.38 1.23 20.67
#